data_AF-A0A523Z5S8-F1
#
_entry.id   AF-A0A523Z5S8-F1
#
_cell.length_a   1.000
_cell.length_b   1.000
_cell.length_c   1.000
_cell.angle_alpha   90.00
_cell.angle_beta   90.00
_cell.angle_gamma   90.00
#
_symmetry.space_group_name_H-M   'P 1'
#
loop_
_entity.id
_entity.type
_entity.pdbx_description
1 polymer ?
#
loop_
_entity_poly.entity_id
_entity_poly.type
_entity_poly.pdbx_seq_one_letter_code
_entity_poly.pdbx_strand_id
1 'polypeptide(L)'
;MRIFEKQLEHLISLLVLVFGVYWASGDEGILSGSLFGMATAFWFWLAIIIPIVHQVFVWITWRAELYYSTITRTIGGRGFLYYSVVFMTLLVARPIVISILASSNQGSLHTDLRILHVIALVLLVPILYLFYSLVKYFGVKRALGIDH
;
A
#
# COMPACT_ATOMS: atom_id res chain seq x y z
N MET A 1 12.89 -14.81 18.04
CA MET A 1 12.34 -13.49 18.46
C MET A 1 10.89 -13.40 18.01
N ARG A 2 9.93 -13.12 18.91
CA ARG A 2 8.48 -13.09 18.59
C ARG A 2 8.09 -12.08 17.50
N ILE A 3 8.94 -11.08 17.25
CA ILE A 3 8.78 -10.11 16.15
C ILE A 3 8.74 -10.80 14.77
N PHE A 4 9.50 -11.88 14.56
CA PHE A 4 9.61 -12.56 13.25
C PHE A 4 8.64 -13.73 13.08
N GLU A 5 7.74 -13.93 14.05
CA GLU A 5 6.79 -15.06 14.00
C GLU A 5 5.87 -14.94 12.77
N LYS A 6 5.84 -16.00 11.96
CA LYS A 6 5.11 -16.09 10.67
C LYS A 6 5.51 -15.05 9.62
N GLN A 7 6.65 -14.37 9.76
CA GLN A 7 7.10 -13.38 8.77
C GLN A 7 7.66 -13.99 7.49
N LEU A 8 7.96 -15.29 7.48
CA LEU A 8 8.46 -15.98 6.29
C LEU A 8 7.43 -15.96 5.15
N GLU A 9 6.14 -16.12 5.44
CA GLU A 9 5.07 -16.07 4.42
C GLU A 9 4.98 -14.68 3.77
N HIS A 10 5.10 -13.62 4.58
CA HIS A 10 5.12 -12.25 4.10
C HIS A 10 6.38 -11.96 3.26
N LEU A 11 7.53 -12.46 3.70
CA LEU A 11 8.79 -12.31 2.97
C LEU A 11 8.76 -13.03 1.63
N ILE A 12 8.29 -14.29 1.59
CA ILE A 12 8.14 -15.05 0.35
C ILE A 12 7.17 -14.32 -0.60
N SER A 13 6.01 -13.88 -0.09
CA SER A 13 5.03 -13.12 -0.89
C SER A 13 5.63 -11.84 -1.45
N LEU A 14 6.38 -11.10 -0.64
CA LEU A 14 7.07 -9.89 -1.07
C LEU A 14 8.09 -10.17 -2.17
N LEU A 15 8.94 -11.21 -2.00
CA LEU A 15 9.94 -11.59 -2.99
C LEU A 15 9.31 -11.98 -4.32
N VAL A 16 8.23 -12.76 -4.30
CA VAL A 16 7.49 -13.16 -5.51
C VAL A 16 6.90 -11.93 -6.21
N LEU A 17 6.28 -11.01 -5.47
CA LEU A 17 5.69 -9.80 -6.04
C LEU A 17 6.76 -8.86 -6.61
N VAL A 18 7.86 -8.63 -5.89
CA VAL A 18 8.97 -7.81 -6.36
C VAL A 18 9.64 -8.42 -7.59
N PHE A 19 9.78 -9.75 -7.63
CA PHE A 19 10.28 -10.44 -8.82
C PHE A 19 9.34 -10.24 -10.03
N GLY A 20 8.03 -10.34 -9.83
CA GLY A 20 7.03 -10.05 -10.87
C GLY A 20 7.10 -8.60 -11.37
N VAL A 21 7.28 -7.64 -10.46
CA VAL A 21 7.48 -6.21 -10.78
C VAL A 21 8.77 -6.00 -11.58
N TYR A 22 9.87 -6.64 -11.18
CA TYR A 22 11.14 -6.57 -11.90
C TYR A 22 10.99 -7.11 -13.33
N TRP A 23 10.34 -8.25 -13.48
CA TRP A 23 10.09 -8.83 -14.80
C TRP A 23 9.20 -7.92 -15.67
N ALA A 24 8.11 -7.38 -15.10
CA ALA A 24 7.25 -6.43 -15.79
C ALA A 24 7.99 -5.14 -16.18
N SER A 25 8.93 -4.66 -15.35
CA SER A 25 9.68 -3.44 -15.65
C SER A 25 10.61 -3.54 -16.87
N GLY A 26 10.86 -4.76 -17.36
CA GLY A 26 11.67 -5.01 -18.56
C GLY A 26 10.91 -4.86 -19.88
N ASP A 27 9.58 -4.71 -19.85
CA ASP A 27 8.79 -4.55 -21.08
C ASP A 27 8.88 -3.12 -21.64
N GLU A 28 8.92 -3.01 -22.97
CA GLU A 28 9.05 -1.73 -23.65
C GLU A 28 7.78 -0.89 -23.43
N GLY A 29 7.96 0.35 -22.99
CA GLY A 29 6.87 1.30 -22.79
C GLY A 29 6.29 1.35 -21.37
N ILE A 30 6.56 0.38 -20.48
CA ILE A 30 6.06 0.42 -19.10
C ILE A 30 6.68 1.57 -18.28
N LEU A 31 7.97 1.84 -18.50
CA LEU A 31 8.71 2.90 -17.81
C LEU A 31 8.84 4.18 -18.65
N SER A 32 8.26 4.23 -19.83
CA SER A 32 8.32 5.39 -20.71
C SER A 32 7.26 6.44 -20.34
N GLY A 33 7.56 7.70 -20.65
CA GLY A 33 6.68 8.83 -20.34
C GLY A 33 7.11 9.62 -19.10
N SER A 34 6.28 10.62 -18.78
CA SER A 34 6.50 11.54 -17.69
C SER A 34 5.20 12.19 -17.27
N LEU A 35 5.07 12.52 -16.00
CA LEU A 35 3.94 13.27 -15.46
C LEU A 35 4.42 14.18 -14.34
N PHE A 36 3.88 15.41 -14.29
CA PHE A 36 4.30 16.46 -13.35
C PHE A 36 5.81 16.73 -13.33
N GLY A 37 6.47 16.62 -14.49
CA GLY A 37 7.92 16.85 -14.62
C GLY A 37 8.81 15.71 -14.11
N MET A 38 8.22 14.60 -13.66
CA MET A 38 8.94 13.40 -13.21
C MET A 38 8.74 12.26 -14.21
N ALA A 39 9.79 11.46 -14.43
CA ALA A 39 9.72 10.30 -15.31
C ALA A 39 8.76 9.23 -14.76
N THR A 40 8.11 8.47 -15.64
CA THR A 40 7.27 7.32 -15.27
C THR A 40 8.01 6.34 -14.34
N ALA A 41 9.30 6.10 -14.57
CA ALA A 41 10.12 5.24 -13.73
C ALA A 41 10.12 5.67 -12.25
N PHE A 42 10.11 6.99 -11.96
CA PHE A 42 10.02 7.49 -10.60
C PHE A 42 8.66 7.12 -9.97
N TRP A 43 7.56 7.40 -10.68
CA TRP A 43 6.22 7.06 -10.22
C TRP A 43 6.03 5.55 -10.04
N PHE A 44 6.64 4.74 -10.92
CA PHE A 44 6.63 3.29 -10.87
C PHE A 44 7.27 2.79 -9.57
N TRP A 45 8.52 3.17 -9.29
CA TRP A 45 9.19 2.74 -8.07
C TRP A 45 8.54 3.30 -6.81
N LEU A 46 7.98 4.50 -6.86
CA LEU A 46 7.22 5.07 -5.76
C LEU A 46 5.97 4.24 -5.44
N ALA A 47 5.24 3.78 -6.47
CA ALA A 47 4.06 2.91 -6.31
C ALA A 47 4.39 1.56 -5.65
N ILE A 48 5.64 1.09 -5.78
CA ILE A 48 6.14 -0.16 -5.17
C ILE A 48 6.72 0.07 -3.76
N ILE A 49 7.45 1.16 -3.54
CA ILE A 49 8.09 1.44 -2.26
C ILE A 49 7.04 1.77 -1.18
N ILE A 50 6.02 2.57 -1.50
CA ILE A 50 4.97 2.94 -0.53
C ILE A 50 4.33 1.71 0.13
N PRO A 51 3.86 0.68 -0.61
CA PRO A 51 3.27 -0.48 0.02
C PRO A 51 4.26 -1.27 0.86
N ILE A 52 5.53 -1.39 0.45
CA ILE A 52 6.58 -2.08 1.21
C ILE A 52 6.83 -1.34 2.53
N VAL A 53 7.04 -0.02 2.48
CA VAL A 53 7.26 0.83 3.66
C VAL A 53 6.08 0.73 4.62
N HIS A 54 4.85 0.78 4.10
CA HIS A 54 3.66 0.60 4.92
C HIS A 54 3.63 -0.76 5.63
N GLN A 55 3.92 -1.85 4.94
CA GLN A 55 3.93 -3.20 5.54
C GLN A 55 5.02 -3.34 6.60
N VAL A 56 6.24 -2.86 6.32
CA VAL A 56 7.34 -2.88 7.29
C VAL A 56 7.02 -2.00 8.51
N PHE A 57 6.45 -0.81 8.28
CA PHE A 57 6.01 0.08 9.35
C PHE A 57 4.99 -0.61 10.25
N VAL A 58 3.91 -1.17 9.68
CA VAL A 58 2.88 -1.88 10.44
C VAL A 58 3.47 -3.07 11.20
N TRP A 59 4.29 -3.88 10.52
CA TRP A 59 4.94 -5.03 11.14
C TRP A 59 5.75 -4.64 12.39
N ILE A 60 6.64 -3.65 12.26
CA ILE A 60 7.48 -3.20 13.37
C ILE A 60 6.62 -2.59 14.47
N THR A 61 5.75 -1.63 14.13
CA THR A 61 4.99 -0.87 15.13
C THR A 61 4.02 -1.74 15.91
N TRP A 62 3.22 -2.57 15.24
CA TRP A 62 2.29 -3.46 15.93
C TRP A 62 3.00 -4.54 16.74
N ARG A 63 4.06 -5.18 16.21
CA ARG A 63 4.77 -6.22 16.99
C ARG A 63 5.50 -5.62 18.19
N ALA A 64 6.09 -4.44 18.03
CA ALA A 64 6.73 -3.72 19.12
C ALA A 64 5.74 -3.28 20.20
N GLU A 65 4.51 -2.94 19.81
CA GLU A 65 3.45 -2.62 20.76
C GLU A 65 2.91 -3.87 21.45
N LEU A 66 2.58 -4.92 20.69
CA LEU A 66 1.98 -6.16 21.21
C LEU A 66 2.89 -6.90 22.21
N TYR A 67 4.20 -6.92 21.97
CA TYR A 67 5.13 -7.68 22.81
C TYR A 67 5.85 -6.85 23.86
N TYR A 68 5.97 -5.53 23.67
CA TYR A 68 6.84 -4.70 24.50
C TYR A 68 6.20 -3.36 24.91
N SER A 69 4.97 -3.07 24.44
CA SER A 69 4.26 -1.80 24.62
C SER A 69 5.14 -0.59 24.30
N THR A 70 5.99 -0.72 23.27
CA THR A 70 7.09 0.23 23.03
C THR A 70 6.55 1.62 22.72
N ILE A 71 5.50 1.72 21.91
CA ILE A 71 4.93 2.99 21.48
C ILE A 71 4.24 3.65 22.67
N THR A 72 3.45 2.89 23.43
CA THR A 72 2.79 3.41 24.65
C THR A 72 3.80 3.85 25.70
N ARG A 73 4.91 3.10 25.88
CA ARG A 73 5.95 3.45 26.86
C ARG A 73 6.81 4.64 26.46
N THR A 74 7.04 4.86 25.17
CA THR A 74 7.92 5.93 24.67
C THR A 74 7.18 7.24 24.39
N ILE A 75 5.95 7.15 23.86
CA ILE A 75 5.18 8.31 23.38
C ILE A 75 3.94 8.57 24.25
N GLY A 76 3.58 7.65 25.14
CA GLY A 76 2.42 7.78 26.02
C GLY A 76 1.10 7.73 25.25
N GLY A 77 0.05 8.35 25.81
CA GLY A 77 -1.32 8.28 25.28
C GLY A 77 -1.52 8.87 23.87
N ARG A 78 -0.53 9.56 23.30
CA ARG A 78 -0.56 10.06 21.92
C ARG A 78 0.05 9.09 20.90
N GLY A 79 0.64 7.98 21.35
CA GLY A 79 1.29 6.99 20.48
C GLY A 79 0.37 6.45 19.39
N PHE A 80 -0.87 6.09 19.76
CA PHE A 80 -1.87 5.63 18.81
C PHE A 80 -2.23 6.68 17.75
N LEU A 81 -2.29 7.97 18.12
CA LEU A 81 -2.59 9.06 17.18
C LEU A 81 -1.49 9.19 16.12
N TYR A 82 -0.22 9.24 16.55
CA TYR A 82 0.90 9.37 15.59
C TYR A 82 1.03 8.14 14.70
N TYR A 83 0.87 6.94 15.26
CA TYR A 83 0.78 5.71 14.47
C TYR A 83 -0.32 5.81 13.41
N SER A 84 -1.53 6.23 13.81
CA SER A 84 -2.69 6.32 12.93
C SER A 84 -2.47 7.31 11.78
N VAL A 85 -1.82 8.45 12.05
CA VAL A 85 -1.51 9.45 11.02
C VAL A 85 -0.55 8.89 9.98
N VAL A 86 0.55 8.24 10.40
CA VAL A 86 1.53 7.65 9.47
C VAL A 86 0.89 6.49 8.69
N PHE A 87 0.14 5.62 9.38
CA PHE A 87 -0.59 4.52 8.77
C PHE A 87 -1.53 5.01 7.67
N MET A 88 -2.41 5.97 7.98
CA MET A 88 -3.40 6.48 7.04
C MET A 88 -2.76 7.26 5.88
N THR A 89 -1.69 8.01 6.15
CA THR A 89 -0.94 8.72 5.11
C THR A 89 -0.40 7.74 4.07
N LEU A 90 0.27 6.69 4.52
CA LEU A 90 0.82 5.65 3.64
C LEU A 90 -0.28 4.85 2.94
N LEU A 91 -1.41 4.59 3.62
CA LEU A 91 -2.55 3.88 3.03
C LEU A 91 -3.20 4.68 1.90
N VAL A 92 -3.45 5.98 2.11
CA VAL A 92 -4.07 6.88 1.12
C VAL A 92 -3.10 7.25 -0.01
N ALA A 93 -1.79 7.31 0.27
CA ALA A 93 -0.79 7.55 -0.77
C ALA A 93 -0.80 6.47 -1.87
N ARG A 94 -1.17 5.22 -1.54
CA ARG A 94 -1.21 4.10 -2.50
C ARG A 94 -2.13 4.37 -3.71
N PRO A 95 -3.46 4.58 -3.56
CA PRO A 95 -4.32 4.82 -4.70
C PRO A 95 -3.95 6.09 -5.46
N ILE A 96 -3.43 7.11 -4.78
CA ILE A 96 -2.97 8.35 -5.43
C ILE A 96 -1.81 8.06 -6.37
N VAL A 97 -0.73 7.45 -5.87
CA VAL A 97 0.47 7.19 -6.67
C VAL A 97 0.21 6.18 -7.78
N ILE A 98 -0.61 5.15 -7.55
CA ILE A 98 -1.01 4.20 -8.60
C ILE A 98 -1.79 4.91 -9.71
N SER A 99 -2.67 5.86 -9.38
CA SER A 99 -3.43 6.63 -10.38
C SER A 99 -2.52 7.56 -11.19
N ILE A 100 -1.53 8.18 -10.54
CA ILE A 100 -0.51 9.00 -11.20
C ILE A 100 0.33 8.13 -12.14
N LEU A 101 0.78 6.96 -11.69
CA LEU A 101 1.53 6.02 -12.51
C LEU A 101 0.72 5.59 -13.75
N ALA A 102 -0.54 5.16 -13.56
CA ALA A 102 -1.42 4.73 -14.64
C ALA A 102 -1.68 5.85 -15.67
N SER A 103 -1.69 7.10 -15.23
CA SER A 103 -1.79 8.27 -16.11
C SER A 103 -0.47 8.55 -16.83
N SER A 104 0.68 8.36 -16.16
CA SER A 104 2.02 8.62 -16.68
C SER A 104 2.44 7.62 -17.77
N ASN A 105 1.97 6.38 -17.71
CA ASN A 105 2.29 5.31 -18.66
C ASN A 105 1.06 4.81 -19.45
N GLN A 106 0.04 5.67 -19.58
CA GLN A 106 -1.18 5.33 -20.29
C GLN A 106 -0.89 4.89 -21.73
N GLY A 107 -1.53 3.80 -22.16
CA GLY A 107 -1.35 3.25 -23.52
C GLY A 107 -0.14 2.33 -23.68
N SER A 108 0.63 2.08 -22.61
CA SER A 108 1.70 1.06 -22.61
C SER A 108 1.19 -0.36 -22.82
N LEU A 109 -0.04 -0.65 -22.38
CA LEU A 109 -0.68 -1.95 -22.61
C LEU A 109 -1.41 -1.94 -23.97
N HIS A 110 -1.14 -2.91 -24.84
CA HIS A 110 -1.81 -3.08 -26.14
C HIS A 110 -3.27 -3.59 -26.04
N THR A 111 -4.02 -3.14 -25.04
CA THR A 111 -5.42 -3.50 -24.79
C THR A 111 -6.30 -2.26 -24.96
N ASP A 112 -7.54 -2.45 -25.42
CA ASP A 112 -8.51 -1.36 -25.53
C ASP A 112 -8.73 -0.68 -24.16
N LEU A 113 -8.50 0.63 -24.12
CA LEU A 113 -8.59 1.45 -22.92
C LEU A 113 -9.98 1.39 -22.27
N ARG A 114 -11.06 1.22 -23.06
CA ARG A 114 -12.44 1.09 -22.55
C ARG A 114 -12.59 -0.19 -21.74
N ILE A 115 -11.99 -1.28 -22.20
CA ILE A 115 -12.00 -2.56 -21.49
C ILE A 115 -11.29 -2.40 -20.14
N LEU A 116 -10.11 -1.76 -20.14
CA LEU A 116 -9.36 -1.51 -18.91
C LEU A 116 -10.15 -0.64 -17.91
N HIS A 117 -10.84 0.40 -18.38
CA HIS A 117 -11.71 1.22 -17.53
C HIS A 117 -12.90 0.44 -16.96
N VAL A 118 -13.54 -0.44 -17.74
CA VAL A 118 -14.63 -1.30 -17.24
C VAL A 118 -14.11 -2.24 -16.16
N ILE A 119 -12.94 -2.87 -16.36
CA ILE A 119 -12.30 -3.72 -15.35
C ILE A 119 -12.01 -2.92 -14.07
N ALA A 120 -11.44 -1.72 -14.21
CA ALA A 120 -11.15 -0.85 -13.06
C ALA A 120 -12.43 -0.48 -12.29
N LEU A 121 -13.53 -0.16 -12.98
CA LEU A 121 -14.83 0.13 -12.36
C LEU A 121 -15.41 -1.08 -11.63
N VAL A 122 -15.33 -2.27 -12.23
CA VAL A 122 -15.80 -3.51 -11.59
C VAL A 122 -14.99 -3.80 -10.32
N LEU A 123 -13.67 -3.64 -10.37
CA LEU A 123 -12.79 -3.83 -9.20
C LEU A 123 -12.97 -2.74 -8.13
N LEU A 124 -13.45 -1.56 -8.50
CA LEU A 124 -13.74 -0.48 -7.55
C LEU A 124 -14.93 -0.82 -6.64
N VAL A 125 -15.92 -1.57 -7.12
CA VAL A 125 -17.12 -1.95 -6.35
C VAL A 125 -16.77 -2.66 -5.02
N PRO A 126 -16.00 -3.77 -5.00
CA PRO A 126 -15.64 -4.42 -3.76
C PRO A 126 -14.76 -3.54 -2.85
N ILE A 127 -13.93 -2.65 -3.43
CA ILE A 127 -13.12 -1.70 -2.65
C ILE A 127 -14.02 -0.69 -1.92
N LEU A 128 -15.00 -0.12 -2.61
CA LEU A 128 -15.96 0.81 -1.99
C LEU A 128 -16.79 0.11 -0.92
N TYR A 129 -17.22 -1.13 -1.18
CA TYR A 129 -17.93 -1.93 -0.19
C TYR A 129 -17.06 -2.24 1.04
N LEU A 130 -15.76 -2.54 0.85
CA LEU A 130 -14.82 -2.74 1.95
C LEU A 130 -14.75 -1.51 2.85
N PHE A 131 -14.59 -0.31 2.29
CA PHE A 131 -14.55 0.93 3.07
C PHE A 131 -15.89 1.24 3.74
N TYR A 132 -17.00 1.04 3.05
CA TYR A 132 -18.33 1.17 3.63
C TYR A 132 -18.52 0.22 4.83
N SER A 133 -18.16 -1.05 4.66
CA SER A 133 -18.26 -2.07 5.72
C SER A 133 -17.37 -1.73 6.91
N LEU A 134 -16.15 -1.26 6.64
CA LEU A 134 -15.21 -0.80 7.66
C LEU A 134 -15.81 0.34 8.48
N VAL A 135 -16.37 1.37 7.84
CA VAL A 135 -16.95 2.52 8.55
C VAL A 135 -18.23 2.14 9.29
N LYS A 136 -19.11 1.36 8.66
CA LYS A 136 -20.44 1.05 9.19
C LYS A 136 -20.44 -0.03 10.28
N TYR A 137 -19.69 -1.11 10.07
CA TYR A 137 -19.78 -2.30 10.93
C TYR A 137 -18.58 -2.51 11.83
N PHE A 138 -17.38 -2.08 11.41
CA PHE A 138 -16.15 -2.36 12.17
C PHE A 138 -15.67 -1.17 13.02
N GLY A 139 -15.68 0.03 12.44
CA GLY A 139 -15.17 1.26 13.04
C GLY A 139 -13.69 1.51 12.71
N VAL A 140 -13.37 2.74 12.32
CA VAL A 140 -12.03 3.14 11.86
C VAL A 140 -10.96 2.95 12.93
N LYS A 141 -11.24 3.31 14.19
CA LYS A 141 -10.25 3.17 15.28
C LYS A 141 -9.90 1.70 15.55
N ARG A 142 -10.88 0.80 15.43
CA ARG A 142 -10.69 -0.65 15.59
C ARG A 142 -9.90 -1.22 14.42
N ALA A 143 -10.16 -0.73 13.20
CA ALA A 143 -9.36 -1.05 12.02
C ALA A 143 -7.89 -0.63 12.13
N LEU A 144 -7.62 0.44 12.86
CA LEU A 144 -6.28 0.91 13.16
C LEU A 144 -5.65 0.18 14.36
N GLY A 145 -6.38 -0.72 15.03
CA GLY A 145 -5.84 -1.54 16.12
C GLY A 145 -5.90 -0.91 17.51
N ILE A 146 -6.88 -0.04 17.80
CA ILE A 146 -7.04 0.54 19.15
C ILE A 146 -7.36 -0.52 20.23
N ASP A 147 -7.86 -1.69 19.83
CA ASP A 147 -8.29 -2.75 20.73
C ASP A 147 -7.13 -3.70 21.14
N HIS A 148 -5.88 -3.34 20.84
CA HIS A 148 -4.67 -4.13 21.13
C HIS A 148 -3.74 -3.35 22.05
#